data_AF-A0A1S9BYN8-F1
#
_entry.id   AF-A0A1S9BYN8-F1
#
_cell.length_a   1.000
_cell.length_b   1.000
_cell.length_c   1.000
_cell.angle_alpha   90.00
_cell.angle_beta   90.00
_cell.angle_gamma   90.00
#
_symmetry.space_group_name_H-M   'P 1'
#
loop_
_entity.id
_entity.type
_entity.pdbx_description
1 polymer ?
#
loop_
_entity_poly.entity_id
_entity_poly.type
_entity_poly.pdbx_seq_one_letter_code
_entity_poly.pdbx_strand_id
1 'polypeptide(L)'
;MDSMLVDGVMRKYNDGDVIFHENEINPYMYKVLQGKVALYVGYKEPHENILGVLSEGKFFGEVSMLTGKPQVYTAVAIEDALLMKVGENQLEQFLVDNRSNMVGIMRSMAGVIVTQNRNISMLMNDIKEILSQIPKENSLDECIEMKLKQYVLKYVEKSIMPEEYLVDSKG
;
A
#
# COMPACT_ATOMS: atom_id res chain seq x y z
N MET A 1 -12.56 -28.64 22.25
CA MET A 1 -13.47 -27.54 21.90
C MET A 1 -12.58 -26.35 21.58
N ASP A 2 -12.09 -26.30 20.34
CA ASP A 2 -11.34 -25.16 19.83
C ASP A 2 -12.32 -24.00 19.69
N SER A 3 -12.20 -23.01 20.56
CA SER A 3 -12.87 -21.73 20.37
C SER A 3 -12.26 -21.10 19.11
N MET A 4 -12.96 -21.23 17.98
CA MET A 4 -12.79 -20.34 16.85
C MET A 4 -12.95 -18.92 17.38
N LEU A 5 -11.83 -18.24 17.62
CA LEU A 5 -11.83 -16.81 17.83
C LEU A 5 -12.28 -16.19 16.51
N VAL A 6 -13.37 -15.43 16.58
CA VAL A 6 -14.01 -14.72 15.46
C VAL A 6 -13.15 -13.51 15.01
N ASP A 7 -11.91 -13.42 15.51
CA ASP A 7 -11.03 -12.24 15.46
C ASP A 7 -9.85 -12.34 14.47
N GLY A 8 -9.91 -13.25 13.49
CA GLY A 8 -8.81 -13.48 12.54
C GLY A 8 -7.82 -14.55 13.00
N VAL A 9 -6.93 -14.97 12.09
CA VAL A 9 -6.03 -16.11 12.30
C VAL A 9 -4.65 -15.64 12.73
N MET A 10 -4.19 -16.10 13.89
CA MET A 10 -2.83 -15.82 14.35
C MET A 10 -1.80 -16.56 13.50
N ARG A 11 -0.76 -15.85 13.06
CA ARG A 11 0.35 -16.37 12.26
C ARG A 11 1.67 -15.85 12.81
N LYS A 12 2.64 -16.75 12.98
CA LYS A 12 4.01 -16.43 13.36
C LYS A 12 4.87 -16.33 12.10
N TYR A 13 5.77 -15.37 12.10
CA TYR A 13 6.81 -15.16 11.10
C TYR A 13 8.13 -15.00 11.84
N ASN A 14 9.18 -15.65 11.36
CA ASN A 14 10.52 -15.49 11.91
C ASN A 14 11.20 -14.26 11.30
N ASP A 15 12.28 -13.80 11.91
CA ASP A 15 13.15 -12.78 11.31
C ASP A 15 13.55 -13.14 9.86
N GLY A 16 13.34 -12.21 8.93
CA GLY A 16 13.61 -12.37 7.50
C GLY A 16 12.47 -12.98 6.68
N ASP A 17 11.40 -13.47 7.30
CA ASP A 17 10.26 -14.03 6.56
C ASP A 17 9.53 -12.93 5.79
N VAL A 18 9.24 -13.21 4.51
CA VAL A 18 8.40 -12.36 3.68
C VAL A 18 6.93 -12.72 3.93
N ILE A 19 6.12 -11.73 4.33
CA ILE A 19 4.69 -11.91 4.59
C ILE A 19 3.90 -11.91 3.27
N PHE A 20 4.22 -10.98 2.37
CA PHE A 20 3.72 -10.91 0.99
C PHE A 20 4.65 -10.04 0.15
N HIS A 21 4.55 -10.20 -1.17
CA HIS A 21 5.34 -9.45 -2.14
C HIS A 21 4.59 -8.25 -2.73
N GLU A 22 5.37 -7.24 -3.12
CA GLU A 22 4.89 -6.21 -4.05
C GLU A 22 4.35 -6.86 -5.34
N ASN A 23 3.31 -6.29 -5.91
CA ASN A 23 2.60 -6.81 -7.09
C ASN A 23 1.87 -8.16 -6.87
N GLU A 24 1.79 -8.66 -5.64
CA GLU A 24 0.98 -9.82 -5.29
C GLU A 24 -0.48 -9.43 -5.04
N ILE A 25 -1.43 -10.25 -5.50
CA ILE A 25 -2.82 -10.18 -5.03
C ILE A 25 -2.92 -10.90 -3.70
N ASN A 26 -3.13 -10.14 -2.63
CA ASN A 26 -3.20 -10.64 -1.26
C ASN A 26 -4.56 -10.24 -0.64
N PRO A 27 -5.54 -11.16 -0.55
CA PRO A 27 -6.89 -10.88 -0.05
C PRO A 27 -6.96 -10.81 1.49
N TYR A 28 -5.86 -10.42 2.14
CA TYR A 28 -5.72 -10.40 3.59
C TYR A 28 -5.05 -9.12 4.06
N MET A 29 -5.56 -8.57 5.16
CA MET A 29 -4.86 -7.57 5.96
C MET A 29 -4.24 -8.21 7.20
N TYR A 30 -3.28 -7.49 7.79
CA TYR A 30 -2.54 -7.95 8.96
C TYR A 30 -2.52 -6.88 10.04
N LYS A 31 -2.55 -7.32 11.30
CA LYS A 31 -2.23 -6.49 12.46
C LYS A 31 -1.00 -7.03 13.16
N VAL A 32 -0.02 -6.18 13.43
CA VAL A 32 1.15 -6.55 14.24
C VAL A 32 0.71 -6.67 15.70
N LEU A 33 0.81 -7.88 16.26
CA LEU A 33 0.57 -8.13 17.69
C LEU A 33 1.86 -8.16 18.49
N GLN A 34 2.96 -8.59 17.86
CA GLN A 34 4.30 -8.57 18.43
C GLN A 34 5.32 -8.52 17.30
N GLY A 35 6.48 -7.94 17.55
CA GLY A 35 7.59 -7.86 16.60
C GLY A 35 7.53 -6.60 15.73
N LYS A 36 8.28 -6.63 14.62
CA LYS A 36 8.33 -5.55 13.62
C LYS A 36 8.28 -6.08 12.20
N VAL A 37 7.61 -5.30 11.35
CA VAL A 37 7.50 -5.55 9.92
C VAL A 37 8.00 -4.33 9.17
N ALA A 38 8.98 -4.51 8.28
CA ALA A 38 9.43 -3.48 7.37
C ALA A 38 8.69 -3.58 6.03
N LEU A 39 8.39 -2.42 5.45
CA LEU A 39 7.73 -2.30 4.15
C LEU A 39 8.74 -1.80 3.12
N TYR A 40 8.82 -2.46 1.97
CA TYR A 40 9.80 -2.19 0.92
C TYR A 40 9.16 -2.01 -0.45
N VAL A 41 9.71 -1.12 -1.26
CA VAL A 41 9.52 -1.10 -2.73
C VAL A 41 10.80 -1.62 -3.36
N GLY A 42 10.69 -2.55 -4.31
CA GLY A 42 11.86 -3.17 -4.96
C GLY A 42 12.72 -3.98 -3.98
N TYR A 43 12.09 -4.78 -3.11
CA TYR A 43 12.80 -5.58 -2.10
C TYR A 43 13.83 -6.52 -2.74
N LYS A 44 15.08 -6.47 -2.25
CA LYS A 44 16.27 -7.15 -2.79
C LYS A 44 16.64 -6.74 -4.22
N GLU A 45 16.24 -5.56 -4.66
CA GLU A 45 16.62 -4.96 -5.95
C GLU A 45 17.59 -3.78 -5.76
N PRO A 46 18.34 -3.36 -6.81
CA PRO A 46 19.29 -2.24 -6.69
C PRO A 46 18.69 -0.90 -6.26
N HIS A 47 17.38 -0.75 -6.41
CA HIS A 47 16.60 0.44 -6.07
C HIS A 47 15.67 0.19 -4.88
N GLU A 48 16.00 -0.79 -4.03
CA GLU A 48 15.26 -1.06 -2.79
C GLU A 48 15.10 0.21 -1.95
N ASN A 49 13.87 0.48 -1.54
CA ASN A 49 13.58 1.59 -0.64
C ASN A 49 12.65 1.14 0.50
N ILE A 50 13.03 1.45 1.74
CA ILE A 50 12.20 1.20 2.91
C ILE A 50 11.15 2.31 3.06
N LEU A 51 9.87 1.94 3.00
CA LEU A 51 8.76 2.87 3.22
C LEU A 51 8.55 3.16 4.70
N GLY A 52 8.87 2.20 5.57
CA GLY A 52 8.77 2.34 7.01
C GLY A 52 8.82 1.01 7.75
N VAL A 53 8.80 1.10 9.08
CA VAL A 53 8.76 -0.04 9.99
C VAL A 53 7.50 0.07 10.85
N LEU A 54 6.74 -1.02 10.88
CA LEU A 54 5.51 -1.16 11.63
C LEU A 54 5.78 -1.95 12.90
N SER A 55 5.27 -1.45 14.03
CA SER A 55 5.33 -2.08 15.34
C SER A 55 3.94 -2.55 15.77
N GLU A 56 3.86 -3.13 16.97
CA GLU A 56 2.61 -3.55 17.60
C GLU A 56 1.46 -2.52 17.47
N GLY A 57 0.26 -3.05 17.20
CA GLY A 57 -0.97 -2.28 17.03
C GLY A 57 -1.18 -1.69 15.64
N LYS A 58 -0.16 -1.73 14.76
CA LYS A 58 -0.28 -1.24 13.38
C LYS A 58 -0.94 -2.28 12.47
N PHE A 59 -1.75 -1.79 11.55
CA PHE A 59 -2.33 -2.56 10.46
C PHE A 59 -1.50 -2.38 9.18
N PHE A 60 -1.57 -3.33 8.25
CA PHE A 60 -1.00 -3.24 6.90
C PHE A 60 -1.60 -4.29 5.96
N GLY A 61 -1.26 -4.19 4.66
CA GLY A 61 -1.74 -5.09 3.61
C GLY A 61 -3.20 -4.88 3.21
N GLU A 62 -3.85 -3.85 3.74
CA GLU A 62 -5.28 -3.55 3.53
C GLU A 62 -5.60 -3.17 2.08
N VAL A 63 -4.65 -2.61 1.33
CA VAL A 63 -4.86 -2.11 -0.03
C VAL A 63 -5.36 -3.23 -0.95
N SER A 64 -4.65 -4.37 -1.01
CA SER A 64 -5.03 -5.46 -1.91
C SER A 64 -6.34 -6.12 -1.48
N MET A 65 -6.55 -6.30 -0.18
CA MET A 65 -7.79 -6.85 0.37
C MET A 65 -9.01 -5.98 0.06
N LEU A 66 -8.90 -4.65 0.17
CA LEU A 66 -10.03 -3.73 -0.01
C LEU A 66 -10.31 -3.38 -1.48
N THR A 67 -9.30 -3.43 -2.35
CA THR A 67 -9.42 -2.96 -3.74
C THR A 67 -9.42 -4.10 -4.75
N GLY A 68 -9.03 -5.31 -4.35
CA GLY A 68 -8.75 -6.43 -5.25
C GLY A 68 -7.55 -6.18 -6.19
N LYS A 69 -6.77 -5.12 -5.98
CA LYS A 69 -5.59 -4.78 -6.78
C LYS A 69 -4.30 -5.34 -6.15
N PRO A 70 -3.20 -5.44 -6.91
CA PRO A 70 -1.93 -5.89 -6.35
C PRO A 70 -1.43 -5.00 -5.21
N GLN A 71 -0.64 -5.59 -4.30
CA GLN A 71 0.07 -4.85 -3.26
C GLN A 71 1.07 -3.86 -3.86
N VAL A 72 1.25 -2.74 -3.18
CA VAL A 72 2.12 -1.62 -3.59
C VAL A 72 3.48 -1.62 -2.88
N TYR A 73 3.76 -2.64 -2.08
CA TYR A 73 5.03 -2.87 -1.38
C TYR A 73 5.15 -4.34 -0.97
N THR A 74 6.38 -4.78 -0.66
CA THR A 74 6.70 -6.06 -0.01
C THR A 74 6.71 -5.85 1.50
N ALA A 75 6.15 -6.78 2.27
CA ALA A 75 6.19 -6.75 3.73
C ALA A 75 7.08 -7.88 4.27
N VAL A 76 8.04 -7.53 5.13
CA VAL A 76 9.06 -8.47 5.65
C VAL A 76 9.16 -8.35 7.16
N ALA A 77 9.15 -9.47 7.88
CA ALA A 77 9.44 -9.50 9.30
C ALA A 77 10.95 -9.23 9.50
N ILE A 78 11.29 -8.26 10.36
CA ILE A 78 12.69 -7.88 10.65
C ILE A 78 13.10 -8.23 12.09
N GLU A 79 12.22 -8.95 12.77
CA GLU A 79 12.39 -9.69 14.02
C GLU A 79 11.22 -10.69 14.09
N ASP A 80 11.29 -11.68 14.97
CA ASP A 80 10.19 -12.63 15.16
C ASP A 80 8.88 -11.88 15.44
N ALA A 81 7.88 -12.13 14.60
CA ALA A 81 6.63 -11.40 14.57
C ALA A 81 5.42 -12.32 14.77
N LEU A 82 4.47 -11.87 15.58
CA LEU A 82 3.14 -12.46 15.70
C LEU A 82 2.14 -11.52 15.04
N LEU A 83 1.46 -12.01 14.01
CA LEU A 83 0.49 -11.24 13.25
C LEU A 83 -0.90 -11.86 13.37
N MET A 84 -1.91 -11.01 13.45
CA MET A 84 -3.31 -11.39 13.22
C MET A 84 -3.63 -11.18 11.75
N LYS A 85 -3.99 -12.24 11.04
CA LYS A 85 -4.37 -12.24 9.62
C LYS A 85 -5.89 -12.23 9.50
N VAL A 86 -6.43 -11.22 8.83
CA VAL A 86 -7.89 -11.05 8.61
C VAL A 86 -8.15 -11.10 7.11
N GLY A 87 -9.07 -11.97 6.69
CA GLY A 87 -9.51 -12.03 5.29
C GLY A 87 -10.67 -11.10 4.99
N GLU A 88 -10.88 -10.79 3.71
CA GLU A 88 -11.98 -9.94 3.22
C GLU A 88 -13.35 -10.37 3.79
N ASN A 89 -13.68 -11.66 3.71
CA ASN A 89 -14.95 -12.23 4.23
C ASN A 89 -15.11 -12.14 5.76
N GLN A 90 -14.05 -11.80 6.50
CA GLN A 90 -14.06 -11.67 7.96
C GLN A 90 -14.06 -10.20 8.40
N LEU A 91 -13.87 -9.26 7.47
CA LEU A 91 -13.63 -7.86 7.80
C LEU A 91 -14.82 -7.24 8.54
N GLU A 92 -16.04 -7.41 8.04
CA GLU A 92 -17.23 -6.80 8.66
C GLU A 92 -17.39 -7.23 10.12
N GLN A 93 -17.34 -8.54 10.37
CA GLN A 93 -17.47 -9.09 11.71
C GLN A 93 -16.33 -8.62 12.61
N PHE A 94 -15.09 -8.62 12.10
CA PHE A 94 -13.93 -8.12 12.81
C PHE A 94 -14.10 -6.65 13.25
N LEU A 95 -14.66 -5.79 12.40
CA LEU A 95 -14.89 -4.38 12.72
C LEU A 95 -16.01 -4.18 13.75
N VAL A 96 -17.07 -5.00 13.69
CA VAL A 96 -18.16 -4.99 14.68
C VAL A 96 -17.64 -5.37 16.06
N ASP A 97 -16.87 -6.46 16.13
CA ASP A 97 -16.34 -6.99 17.39
C ASP A 97 -15.20 -6.12 17.93
N ASN A 98 -14.48 -5.42 17.06
CA ASN A 98 -13.30 -4.63 17.40
C ASN A 98 -13.41 -3.17 16.93
N ARG A 99 -14.48 -2.46 17.31
CA ARG A 99 -14.71 -1.06 16.88
C ARG A 99 -13.52 -0.11 17.06
N SER A 100 -12.72 -0.29 18.11
CA SER A 100 -11.50 0.51 18.33
C SER A 100 -10.43 0.34 17.24
N ASN A 101 -10.44 -0.80 16.52
CA ASN A 101 -9.50 -1.08 15.44
C ASN A 101 -9.82 -0.28 14.16
N MET A 102 -11.06 0.17 13.95
CA MET A 102 -11.45 0.96 12.77
C MET A 102 -10.56 2.19 12.58
N VAL A 103 -10.37 2.95 13.65
CA VAL A 103 -9.51 4.16 13.62
C VAL A 103 -8.05 3.79 13.34
N GLY A 104 -7.60 2.63 13.82
CA GLY A 104 -6.27 2.11 13.54
C GLY A 104 -6.06 1.82 12.05
N ILE A 105 -7.05 1.17 11.41
CA ILE A 105 -7.05 0.88 9.97
C ILE A 105 -7.08 2.19 9.16
N MET A 106 -7.97 3.12 9.49
CA MET A 106 -8.05 4.42 8.82
C MET A 106 -6.72 5.20 8.92
N ARG A 107 -6.07 5.18 10.09
CA ARG A 107 -4.75 5.80 10.27
C ARG A 107 -3.66 5.10 9.45
N SER A 108 -3.73 3.78 9.30
CA SER A 108 -2.81 3.03 8.43
C SER A 108 -2.95 3.48 6.98
N MET A 109 -4.18 3.49 6.46
CA MET A 109 -4.47 3.93 5.09
C MET A 109 -4.02 5.36 4.85
N ALA A 110 -4.31 6.28 5.78
CA ALA A 110 -3.84 7.66 5.70
C ALA A 110 -2.31 7.73 5.67
N GLY A 111 -1.63 6.89 6.45
CA GLY A 111 -0.17 6.77 6.45
C GLY A 111 0.38 6.32 5.10
N VAL A 112 -0.23 5.31 4.47
CA VAL A 112 0.14 4.84 3.12
C VAL A 112 -0.02 5.97 2.10
N ILE A 113 -1.18 6.64 2.09
CA ILE A 113 -1.46 7.77 1.17
C ILE A 113 -0.44 8.89 1.35
N VAL A 114 -0.16 9.31 2.59
CA VAL A 114 0.81 10.37 2.88
C VAL A 114 2.21 9.96 2.42
N THR A 115 2.61 8.72 2.66
CA THR A 115 3.93 8.21 2.28
C THR A 115 4.07 8.15 0.75
N GLN A 116 3.07 7.65 0.05
CA GLN A 116 3.06 7.60 -1.42
C GLN A 116 3.08 9.00 -2.03
N ASN A 117 2.27 9.93 -1.53
CA ASN A 117 2.27 11.33 -1.99
C ASN A 117 3.63 12.02 -1.77
N ARG A 118 4.29 11.72 -0.64
CA ARG A 118 5.63 12.24 -0.35
C ARG A 118 6.66 11.67 -1.32
N ASN A 119 6.64 10.37 -1.59
CA ASN A 119 7.54 9.72 -2.54
C ASN A 119 7.36 10.27 -3.97
N ILE A 120 6.11 10.45 -4.41
CA ILE A 120 5.80 11.10 -5.70
C ILE A 120 6.37 12.52 -5.73
N SER A 121 6.18 13.29 -4.65
CA SER A 121 6.69 14.66 -4.57
C SER A 121 8.21 14.72 -4.64
N MET A 122 8.92 13.78 -4.01
CA MET A 122 10.37 13.65 -4.08
C MET A 122 10.82 13.33 -5.50
N LEU A 123 10.23 12.31 -6.14
CA LEU A 123 10.52 11.95 -7.53
C LEU A 123 10.28 13.12 -8.50
N MET A 124 9.20 13.88 -8.30
CA MET A 124 8.92 15.07 -9.11
C MET A 124 9.98 16.16 -8.95
N ASN A 125 10.57 16.31 -7.76
CA ASN A 125 11.65 17.26 -7.53
C ASN A 125 12.93 16.78 -8.21
N ASP A 126 13.28 15.49 -8.09
CA ASP A 126 14.45 14.91 -8.75
C ASP A 126 14.36 15.04 -10.28
N ILE A 127 13.17 14.77 -10.84
CA ILE A 127 12.91 14.96 -12.28
C ILE A 127 13.09 16.43 -12.66
N LYS A 128 12.57 17.39 -11.89
CA LYS A 128 12.75 18.83 -12.17
C LYS A 128 14.21 19.23 -12.14
N GLU A 129 14.97 18.70 -11.18
CA GLU A 129 16.40 18.97 -11.06
C GLU A 129 17.16 18.42 -12.28
N ILE A 130 16.90 17.17 -12.69
CA ILE A 130 17.48 16.57 -13.89
C ILE A 130 17.13 17.39 -15.13
N LEU A 131 15.86 17.75 -15.30
CA LEU A 131 15.40 18.57 -16.43
C LEU A 131 16.06 19.96 -16.45
N SER A 132 16.44 20.53 -15.30
CA SER A 132 17.14 21.81 -15.23
C SER A 132 18.59 21.76 -15.70
N GLN A 133 19.20 20.57 -15.69
CA GLN A 133 20.57 20.33 -16.15
C GLN A 133 20.66 20.04 -17.66
N ILE A 134 19.53 19.70 -18.29
CA ILE A 134 19.48 19.50 -19.74
C ILE A 134 19.51 20.88 -20.44
N PRO A 135 20.42 21.11 -21.40
CA PRO A 135 20.44 22.35 -22.16
C PRO A 135 19.07 22.62 -22.77
N LYS A 136 18.54 23.83 -22.59
CA LYS A 136 17.30 24.29 -23.25
C LYS A 136 17.57 24.56 -24.74
N GLU A 137 18.04 23.56 -25.48
CA GLU A 137 18.16 23.66 -26.93
C GLU A 137 16.89 23.16 -27.60
N ASN A 138 16.25 24.11 -28.27
CA ASN A 138 15.03 24.04 -29.08
C ASN A 138 13.72 23.82 -28.31
N SER A 139 12.79 24.75 -28.55
CA SER A 139 11.38 24.62 -28.23
C SER A 139 10.92 23.19 -28.52
N LEU A 140 10.28 22.52 -27.55
CA LEU A 140 9.62 21.24 -27.81
C LEU A 140 8.79 21.42 -29.08
N ASP A 141 9.08 20.60 -30.09
CA ASP A 141 8.30 20.54 -31.31
C ASP A 141 6.81 20.42 -30.92
N GLU A 142 5.95 21.24 -31.54
CA GLU A 142 4.50 21.28 -31.25
C GLU A 142 3.87 19.87 -31.29
N CYS A 143 4.40 18.97 -32.13
CA CYS A 143 4.00 17.57 -32.22
C CYS A 143 4.37 16.77 -30.95
N ILE A 144 5.52 17.04 -30.34
CA ILE A 144 5.95 16.41 -29.08
C ILE A 144 5.09 16.92 -27.92
N GLU A 145 4.82 18.23 -27.86
CA GLU A 145 3.94 18.80 -26.82
C GLU A 145 2.51 18.23 -26.92
N MET A 146 1.98 18.11 -28.15
CA MET A 146 0.67 17.50 -28.38
C MET A 146 0.64 16.02 -28.01
N LYS A 147 1.70 15.25 -28.30
CA LYS A 147 1.83 13.85 -27.87
C LYS A 147 1.90 13.72 -26.36
N LEU A 148 2.64 14.58 -25.66
CA LEU A 148 2.71 14.58 -24.19
C LEU A 148 1.33 14.86 -23.56
N LYS A 149 0.58 15.84 -24.10
CA LYS A 149 -0.81 16.12 -23.68
C LYS A 149 -1.74 14.93 -23.91
N GLN A 150 -1.63 14.24 -25.05
CA GLN A 150 -2.38 13.00 -25.32
C GLN A 150 -1.99 11.86 -24.37
N TYR A 151 -0.71 11.74 -24.02
CA TYR A 151 -0.26 10.75 -23.04
C TYR A 151 -0.87 10.98 -21.67
N VAL A 152 -0.92 12.24 -21.20
CA VAL A 152 -1.57 12.57 -19.91
C VAL A 152 -3.05 12.20 -19.93
N LEU A 153 -3.78 12.56 -20.99
CA LEU A 153 -5.21 12.20 -21.14
C LEU A 153 -5.44 10.68 -21.10
N LYS A 154 -4.59 9.89 -21.76
CA LYS A 154 -4.64 8.42 -21.75
C LYS A 154 -4.52 7.82 -20.34
N TYR A 155 -3.81 8.46 -19.41
CA TYR A 155 -3.68 7.98 -18.02
C TYR A 155 -4.78 8.52 -17.11
N VAL A 156 -5.28 9.74 -17.36
CA VAL A 156 -6.44 10.27 -16.64
C VAL A 156 -7.67 9.40 -16.88
N GLU A 157 -7.91 8.98 -18.13
CA GLU A 157 -9.03 8.07 -18.48
C GLU A 157 -8.88 6.65 -17.89
N LYS A 158 -7.67 6.25 -17.52
CA LYS A 158 -7.39 4.96 -16.87
C LYS A 158 -7.28 5.05 -15.35
N SER A 159 -7.35 6.26 -14.79
CA SER A 159 -7.37 6.46 -13.35
C SER A 159 -8.67 5.88 -12.81
N ILE A 160 -8.56 5.02 -11.81
CA ILE A 160 -9.73 4.48 -11.12
C ILE A 160 -10.28 5.61 -10.25
N MET A 161 -11.54 5.97 -10.47
CA MET A 161 -12.18 7.05 -9.73
C MET A 161 -12.53 6.55 -8.32
N PRO A 162 -12.35 7.34 -7.25
CA PRO A 162 -12.71 6.94 -5.88
C PRO A 162 -14.16 6.44 -5.77
N GLU A 163 -15.05 6.98 -6.59
CA GLU A 163 -16.46 6.61 -6.68
C GLU A 163 -16.70 5.16 -7.10
N GLU A 164 -15.74 4.52 -7.79
CA GLU A 164 -15.81 3.10 -8.15
C GLU A 164 -15.66 2.16 -6.94
N TYR A 165 -15.14 2.67 -5.81
CA TYR A 165 -15.02 1.93 -4.55
C TYR A 165 -16.13 2.27 -3.55
N LEU A 166 -17.05 3.18 -3.89
CA LEU A 166 -18.21 3.45 -3.06
C LEU A 166 -19.19 2.31 -3.22
N VAL A 167 -19.40 1.56 -2.14
CA VAL A 167 -20.50 0.61 -2.06
C VAL A 167 -21.80 1.41 -2.11
N ASP A 168 -22.71 1.08 -3.03
CA ASP A 168 -24.08 1.59 -3.00
C ASP A 168 -24.62 1.34 -1.59
N SER A 169 -24.85 2.40 -0.83
CA SER A 169 -25.47 2.33 0.49
C SER A 169 -26.94 1.96 0.31
N LYS A 170 -27.21 0.69 0.02
CA LYS A 170 -28.53 0.08 0.13
C LYS A 170 -28.47 -0.92 1.28
N GLY A 171 -28.58 -0.37 2.49
CA GLY A 171 -29.05 -1.03 3.69
C GLY A 171 -30.30 -0.31 4.18
#